data_AF-U2CX14-F1
#
_entry.id   AF-U2CX14-F1
#
_cell.length_a   1.000
_cell.length_b   1.000
_cell.length_c   1.000
_cell.angle_alpha   90.00
_cell.angle_beta   90.00
_cell.angle_gamma   90.00
#
_symmetry.space_group_name_H-M   'P 1'
#
loop_
_entity.id
_entity.type
_entity.pdbx_description
1 polymer ?
#
loop_
_entity_poly.entity_id
_entity_poly.type
_entity_poly.pdbx_seq_one_letter_code
_entity_poly.pdbx_strand_id
1 'polypeptide(L)'
;MKVEITSFNNKFFEYLCNYICFDQEKLEAMMKRYPIGSTEQNEPIFWHINAENKIINGHIITMDSDTGNVYDESWYYQDERHTCLFGENLLDNFPSQTVALVKSEMTAAIMSCFPTPYIWLATGKDNVAISDLFPLEGRSVVVFPDKGEYDRWKDALGTIPNLQFHVSDVIEKPQGDCHNITQMVLYQQPLRPSDEEAALMRMEETSPNLALLVRALDLEVVSVSVAEDTTTNFGQKSKAFSSSTIQSKDEETLQTIKSEQEKRWHGKNRECHQCDLSHEGINDTYCNKLHRYVEYGKGDCGQ
;
A
#
# COMPACT_ATOMS: atom_id res chain seq x y z
N MET A 1 -21.41 2.80 -2.12
CA MET A 1 -20.41 1.78 -1.72
C MET A 1 -19.62 2.37 -0.57
N LYS A 2 -19.55 1.70 0.59
CA LYS A 2 -18.67 2.10 1.68
C LYS A 2 -17.26 1.73 1.25
N VAL A 3 -16.41 2.69 0.92
CA VAL A 3 -14.98 2.44 0.81
C VAL A 3 -14.43 2.62 2.21
N GLU A 4 -14.01 1.52 2.85
CA GLU A 4 -13.11 1.63 3.98
C GLU A 4 -11.81 2.24 3.43
N ILE A 5 -11.55 3.50 3.77
CA ILE A 5 -10.37 4.26 3.30
C ILE A 5 -9.07 3.60 3.80
N THR A 6 -9.18 2.78 4.84
CA THR A 6 -8.10 2.00 5.46
C THR A 6 -8.51 0.53 5.52
N SER A 7 -7.82 -0.34 4.78
CA SER A 7 -8.02 -1.79 4.84
C SER A 7 -6.67 -2.50 4.90
N PHE A 8 -6.52 -3.43 5.85
CA PHE A 8 -5.37 -4.33 5.94
C PHE A 8 -5.34 -5.36 4.81
N ASN A 9 -6.48 -5.56 4.15
CA ASN A 9 -6.65 -6.60 3.15
C ASN A 9 -6.21 -6.08 1.77
N ASN A 10 -4.91 -5.84 1.61
CA ASN A 10 -4.30 -5.58 0.32
C ASN A 10 -2.90 -6.20 0.23
N LYS A 11 -2.43 -6.38 -1.00
CA LYS A 11 -1.14 -7.03 -1.29
C LYS A 11 0.07 -6.28 -0.73
N PHE A 12 -0.04 -4.97 -0.49
CA PHE A 12 1.03 -4.20 0.14
C PHE A 12 1.22 -4.58 1.61
N PHE A 13 0.14 -4.70 2.38
CA PHE A 13 0.22 -5.15 3.78
C PHE A 13 0.62 -6.61 3.91
N GLU A 14 0.18 -7.47 2.99
CA GLU A 14 0.66 -8.85 2.88
C GLU A 14 2.19 -8.88 2.69
N TYR A 15 2.71 -8.06 1.76
CA TYR A 15 4.14 -7.93 1.54
C TYR A 15 4.92 -7.47 2.77
N LEU A 16 4.41 -6.49 3.52
CA LEU A 16 5.07 -6.07 4.76
C LEU A 16 5.04 -7.14 5.84
N CYS A 17 4.00 -7.97 5.89
CA CYS A 17 3.93 -9.10 6.82
C CYS A 17 5.05 -10.13 6.60
N ASN A 18 5.70 -10.15 5.44
CA ASN A 18 6.84 -11.02 5.19
C ASN A 18 8.09 -10.64 6.00
N TYR A 19 8.14 -9.46 6.64
CA TYR A 19 9.27 -9.07 7.49
C TYR A 19 8.89 -9.08 8.97
N ILE A 20 9.79 -9.58 9.81
CA ILE A 20 9.59 -9.64 11.27
C ILE A 20 9.43 -8.23 11.87
N CYS A 21 10.09 -7.24 11.28
CA CYS A 21 10.09 -5.87 11.80
C CYS A 21 8.75 -5.14 11.69
N PHE A 22 7.79 -5.65 10.89
CA PHE A 22 6.43 -5.11 10.80
C PHE A 22 5.47 -5.95 11.63
N ASP A 23 5.25 -5.49 12.86
CA ASP A 23 4.18 -5.98 13.74
C ASP A 23 2.86 -5.26 13.48
N GLN A 24 1.79 -5.77 14.08
CA GLN A 24 0.45 -5.20 13.95
C GLN A 24 0.40 -3.73 14.39
N GLU A 25 1.09 -3.36 15.46
CA GLU A 25 1.05 -2.00 16.00
C GLU A 25 1.67 -0.99 15.02
N LYS A 26 2.81 -1.31 14.42
CA LYS A 26 3.45 -0.48 13.40
C LYS A 26 2.59 -0.34 12.15
N LEU A 27 2.00 -1.43 11.68
CA LEU A 27 1.15 -1.39 10.48
C LEU A 27 -0.14 -0.59 10.75
N GLU A 28 -0.76 -0.76 11.92
CA GLU A 28 -1.90 0.07 12.34
C GLU A 28 -1.53 1.55 12.46
N ALA A 29 -0.36 1.87 13.02
CA ALA A 29 0.12 3.24 13.12
C ALA A 29 0.38 3.86 11.74
N MET A 30 0.96 3.09 10.81
CA MET A 30 1.16 3.51 9.42
C MET A 30 -0.17 3.79 8.73
N MET A 31 -1.17 2.92 8.88
CA MET A 31 -2.51 3.10 8.30
C MET A 31 -3.27 4.29 8.87
N LYS A 32 -3.11 4.57 10.16
CA LYS A 32 -3.70 5.77 10.78
C LYS A 32 -3.06 7.05 10.26
N ARG A 33 -1.78 6.98 9.88
CA ARG A 33 -1.01 8.13 9.40
C ARG A 33 -1.17 8.36 7.91
N TYR A 34 -1.19 7.30 7.11
CA TYR A 34 -1.28 7.36 5.67
C TYR A 34 -2.57 6.72 5.17
N PRO A 35 -3.37 7.44 4.37
CA PRO A 35 -4.63 6.92 3.85
C PRO A 35 -4.34 5.89 2.73
N ILE A 36 -4.20 4.62 3.12
CA ILE A 36 -3.95 3.50 2.21
C ILE A 36 -5.19 2.59 2.22
N GLY A 37 -5.88 2.55 1.08
CA GLY A 37 -7.07 1.73 0.89
C GLY A 37 -6.78 0.40 0.20
N SER A 38 -7.85 -0.28 -0.18
CA SER A 38 -7.81 -1.51 -0.98
C SER A 38 -8.88 -1.49 -2.06
N THR A 39 -8.55 -1.96 -3.25
CA THR A 39 -9.53 -2.24 -4.33
C THR A 39 -10.27 -3.55 -4.06
N GLU A 40 -11.32 -3.86 -4.84
CA GLU A 40 -11.99 -5.18 -4.76
C GLU A 40 -11.06 -6.35 -5.11
N GLN A 41 -9.96 -6.08 -5.80
CA GLN A 41 -8.96 -7.06 -6.22
C GLN A 41 -7.77 -7.14 -5.24
N ASN A 42 -7.93 -6.58 -4.04
CA ASN A 42 -6.92 -6.48 -3.00
C ASN A 42 -5.68 -5.67 -3.41
N GLU A 43 -5.80 -4.76 -4.37
CA GLU A 43 -4.69 -3.90 -4.75
C GLU A 43 -4.62 -2.69 -3.82
N PRO A 44 -3.42 -2.29 -3.37
CA PRO A 44 -3.27 -1.07 -2.60
C PRO A 44 -3.62 0.16 -3.42
N ILE A 45 -4.36 1.08 -2.80
CA ILE A 45 -4.59 2.43 -3.32
C ILE A 45 -4.03 3.46 -2.33
N PHE A 46 -3.08 4.27 -2.77
CA PHE A 46 -2.45 5.33 -2.00
C PHE A 46 -3.17 6.64 -2.28
N TRP A 47 -3.98 7.12 -1.32
CA TRP A 47 -4.75 8.34 -1.51
C TRP A 47 -3.91 9.59 -1.29
N HIS A 48 -3.94 10.51 -2.24
CA HIS A 48 -3.33 11.83 -2.09
C HIS A 48 -4.40 12.78 -1.56
N ILE A 49 -4.18 13.24 -0.33
CA ILE A 49 -5.08 14.13 0.39
C ILE A 49 -4.37 15.46 0.59
N ASN A 50 -5.00 16.54 0.16
CA ASN A 50 -4.42 17.88 0.27
C ASN A 50 -4.51 18.44 1.70
N ALA A 51 -3.95 19.63 1.92
CA ALA A 51 -3.99 20.34 3.20
C ALA A 51 -5.42 20.59 3.74
N GLU A 52 -6.43 20.74 2.87
CA GLU A 52 -7.83 20.88 3.30
C GLU A 52 -8.53 19.54 3.61
N ASN A 53 -7.79 18.44 3.69
CA ASN A 53 -8.29 17.08 3.90
C ASN A 53 -9.25 16.59 2.81
N LYS A 54 -9.08 17.06 1.58
CA LYS A 54 -9.82 16.57 0.41
C LYS A 54 -8.97 15.55 -0.35
N ILE A 55 -9.60 14.45 -0.75
CA ILE A 55 -9.01 13.47 -1.67
C ILE A 55 -8.85 14.17 -3.02
N ILE A 56 -7.67 14.13 -3.61
CA ILE A 56 -7.40 14.75 -4.91
C ILE A 56 -7.24 13.68 -5.97
N ASN A 57 -6.45 12.66 -5.67
CA ASN A 57 -6.22 11.50 -6.52
C ASN A 57 -5.84 10.28 -5.66
N GLY A 58 -5.72 9.13 -6.30
CA GLY A 58 -5.24 7.90 -5.67
C GLY A 58 -4.44 7.07 -6.65
N HIS A 59 -3.27 6.63 -6.22
CA HIS A 59 -2.41 5.76 -7.02
C HIS A 59 -2.69 4.31 -6.66
N ILE A 60 -3.17 3.51 -7.62
CA ILE A 60 -3.44 2.09 -7.47
C ILE A 60 -2.24 1.33 -8.04
N ILE A 61 -1.68 0.43 -7.24
CA ILE A 61 -0.50 -0.36 -7.62
C ILE A 61 -0.86 -1.83 -7.66
N THR A 62 -0.71 -2.46 -8.82
CA THR A 62 -0.81 -3.92 -8.97
C THR A 62 0.55 -4.53 -8.71
N MET A 63 0.68 -5.23 -7.58
CA MET A 63 1.94 -5.80 -7.13
C MET A 63 1.85 -7.26 -6.72
N ASP A 64 3.02 -7.87 -6.55
CA ASP A 64 3.24 -9.18 -5.94
C ASP A 64 3.35 -9.05 -4.42
N SER A 65 2.58 -9.82 -3.66
CA SER A 65 2.66 -9.77 -2.20
C SER A 65 3.89 -10.49 -1.62
N ASP A 66 4.56 -11.37 -2.36
CA ASP A 66 5.74 -12.06 -1.83
C ASP A 66 7.02 -11.26 -2.08
N THR A 67 7.19 -10.80 -3.32
CA THR A 67 8.41 -10.13 -3.79
C THR A 67 8.34 -8.61 -3.70
N GLY A 68 7.15 -8.03 -3.67
CA GLY A 68 6.94 -6.59 -3.73
C GLY A 68 7.11 -5.99 -5.13
N ASN A 69 7.23 -6.83 -6.16
CA ASN A 69 7.37 -6.39 -7.54
C ASN A 69 6.07 -5.75 -8.05
N VAL A 70 6.20 -4.59 -8.71
CA VAL A 70 5.08 -3.88 -9.33
C VAL A 70 4.95 -4.32 -10.79
N TYR A 71 3.73 -4.65 -11.21
CA TYR A 71 3.42 -5.15 -12.55
C TYR A 71 2.58 -4.18 -13.37
N ASP A 72 1.72 -3.41 -12.72
CA ASP A 72 0.85 -2.42 -13.35
C ASP A 72 0.53 -1.28 -12.37
N GLU A 73 0.20 -0.13 -12.92
CA GLU A 73 -0.07 1.11 -12.17
C GLU A 73 -1.26 1.83 -12.80
N SER A 74 -2.19 2.30 -11.99
CA SER A 74 -3.34 3.09 -12.46
C SER A 74 -3.68 4.21 -11.49
N TRP A 75 -4.40 5.22 -12.00
CA TRP A 75 -4.70 6.42 -11.23
C TRP A 75 -6.20 6.69 -11.16
N TYR A 76 -6.67 6.97 -9.95
CA TYR A 76 -7.95 7.60 -9.71
C TYR A 76 -7.74 9.11 -9.59
N TYR A 77 -8.56 9.90 -10.28
CA TYR A 77 -8.59 11.36 -10.13
C TYR A 77 -10.01 11.79 -9.76
N GLN A 78 -10.14 12.63 -8.74
CA GLN A 78 -11.43 13.23 -8.43
C GLN A 78 -11.75 14.39 -9.39
N ASP A 79 -10.74 15.19 -9.75
CA ASP A 79 -10.81 16.28 -10.73
C ASP A 79 -9.51 16.34 -11.56
N GLU A 80 -9.60 16.32 -12.89
CA GLU A 80 -8.49 16.04 -13.83
C GLU A 80 -7.34 17.08 -13.93
N ARG A 81 -7.10 17.96 -12.94
CA ARG A 81 -6.10 19.04 -13.11
C ARG A 81 -5.18 19.36 -11.94
N HIS A 82 -5.44 18.85 -10.73
CA HIS A 82 -4.58 19.13 -9.59
C HIS A 82 -4.05 17.83 -9.00
N THR A 83 -2.76 17.80 -8.71
CA THR A 83 -2.10 16.74 -7.94
C THR A 83 -1.53 17.35 -6.68
N CYS A 84 -1.58 16.61 -5.58
CA CYS A 84 -0.96 16.99 -4.31
C CYS A 84 0.02 15.89 -3.88
N LEU A 85 0.85 16.14 -2.87
CA LEU A 85 1.79 15.13 -2.39
C LEU A 85 1.07 14.05 -1.58
N PHE A 86 1.55 12.81 -1.66
CA PHE A 86 1.13 11.78 -0.72
C PHE A 86 1.67 12.13 0.67
N GLY A 87 0.78 12.19 1.66
CA GLY A 87 1.10 12.65 3.02
C GLY A 87 1.12 14.18 3.20
N GLU A 88 0.65 14.97 2.23
CA GLU A 88 0.57 16.44 2.35
C GLU A 88 -0.28 16.89 3.54
N ASN A 89 -1.40 16.22 3.78
CA ASN A 89 -2.28 16.42 4.95
C ASN A 89 -1.56 16.27 6.31
N LEU A 90 -0.34 15.70 6.35
CA LEU A 90 0.47 15.60 7.57
C LEU A 90 1.21 16.89 7.89
N LEU A 91 1.44 17.78 6.92
CA LEU A 91 2.30 18.96 7.08
C LEU A 91 1.83 19.89 8.20
N ASP A 92 0.52 20.09 8.30
CA ASP A 92 -0.12 20.96 9.30
C ASP A 92 0.03 20.43 10.74
N ASN A 93 0.04 19.10 10.89
CA ASN A 93 0.20 18.45 12.19
C ASN A 93 1.65 18.48 12.69
N PHE A 94 2.62 18.67 11.79
CA PHE A 94 4.05 18.63 12.08
C PHE A 94 4.78 19.85 11.52
N PRO A 95 4.46 21.09 11.93
CA PRO A 95 4.91 22.33 11.28
C PRO A 95 6.44 22.52 11.29
N SER A 96 7.15 21.96 12.27
CA SER A 96 8.60 22.13 12.43
C SER A 96 9.43 20.89 12.08
N GLN A 97 8.78 19.78 11.72
CA GLN A 97 9.49 18.54 11.45
C GLN A 97 10.10 18.55 10.05
N THR A 98 11.30 17.99 9.90
CA THR A 98 11.96 17.87 8.58
C THR A 98 11.18 16.89 7.70
N VAL A 99 10.94 17.29 6.46
CA VAL A 99 10.25 16.46 5.46
C VAL A 99 11.28 15.57 4.77
N ALA A 100 11.05 14.26 4.76
CA ALA A 100 11.72 13.33 3.86
C ALA A 100 10.86 13.14 2.61
N LEU A 101 11.39 13.50 1.45
CA LEU A 101 10.69 13.40 0.17
C LEU A 101 11.27 12.24 -0.66
N VAL A 102 10.38 11.40 -1.16
CA VAL A 102 10.70 10.26 -2.03
C VAL A 102 9.79 10.26 -3.25
N LYS A 103 10.11 9.43 -4.24
CA LYS A 103 9.25 9.25 -5.41
C LYS A 103 8.00 8.43 -5.09
N SER A 104 8.19 7.24 -4.52
CA SER A 104 7.13 6.25 -4.33
C SER A 104 6.41 6.39 -2.98
N GLU A 105 5.08 6.28 -3.01
CA GLU A 105 4.19 6.25 -1.85
C GLU A 105 4.49 5.05 -0.94
N MET A 106 4.79 3.88 -1.52
CA MET A 106 5.24 2.70 -0.78
C MET A 106 6.50 3.01 0.01
N THR A 107 7.45 3.74 -0.58
CA THR A 107 8.70 4.13 0.10
C THR A 107 8.40 5.04 1.29
N ALA A 108 7.56 6.06 1.11
CA ALA A 108 7.19 6.96 2.20
C ALA A 108 6.47 6.22 3.34
N ALA A 109 5.51 5.36 3.01
CA ALA A 109 4.77 4.55 3.97
C ALA A 109 5.71 3.62 4.75
N ILE A 110 6.52 2.82 4.06
CA ILE A 110 7.45 1.87 4.68
C ILE A 110 8.46 2.59 5.58
N MET A 111 9.08 3.67 5.09
CA MET A 111 10.10 4.39 5.83
C MET A 111 9.54 5.09 7.08
N SER A 112 8.24 5.40 7.09
CA SER A 112 7.56 5.96 8.27
C SER A 112 7.48 5.00 9.46
N CYS A 113 7.60 3.69 9.22
CA CYS A 113 7.61 2.66 10.27
C CYS A 113 8.95 2.55 11.01
N PHE A 114 9.99 3.25 10.53
CA PHE A 114 11.32 3.26 11.14
C PHE A 114 11.52 4.52 11.99
N PRO A 115 12.32 4.43 13.08
CA PRO A 115 12.56 5.55 13.98
C PRO A 115 13.45 6.60 13.30
N THR A 116 12.84 7.44 12.48
CA THR A 116 13.49 8.53 11.74
C THR A 116 12.97 9.88 12.25
N PRO A 117 13.78 10.95 12.20
CA PRO A 117 13.34 12.28 12.63
C PRO A 117 12.39 12.95 11.61
N TYR A 118 11.97 12.25 10.56
CA TYR A 118 11.31 12.83 9.40
C TYR A 118 9.79 12.59 9.38
N ILE A 119 9.07 13.46 8.69
CA ILE A 119 7.77 13.13 8.09
C ILE A 119 8.00 12.72 6.63
N TRP A 120 7.48 11.56 6.23
CA TRP A 120 7.72 11.03 4.89
C TRP A 120 6.59 11.41 3.94
N LEU A 121 6.94 12.02 2.81
CA LEU A 121 6.03 12.41 1.75
C LEU A 121 6.51 11.80 0.44
N ALA A 122 5.58 11.54 -0.48
CA ALA A 122 5.91 11.06 -1.82
C ALA A 122 5.27 11.90 -2.92
N THR A 123 5.94 11.98 -4.06
CA THR A 123 5.38 12.65 -5.25
C THR A 123 4.44 11.76 -6.03
N GLY A 124 4.63 10.44 -5.97
CA GLY A 124 3.83 9.42 -6.64
C GLY A 124 4.06 9.30 -8.15
N LYS A 125 4.72 10.29 -8.77
CA LYS A 125 4.91 10.36 -10.23
C LYS A 125 6.35 10.65 -10.62
N ASP A 126 6.72 10.19 -11.81
CA ASP A 126 8.03 10.43 -12.41
C ASP A 126 8.33 11.91 -12.60
N ASN A 127 7.39 12.67 -13.18
CA ASN A 127 7.58 14.07 -13.53
C ASN A 127 6.92 14.97 -12.49
N VAL A 128 7.73 15.42 -11.54
CA VAL A 128 7.32 16.38 -10.52
C VAL A 128 7.32 17.78 -11.14
N ALA A 129 6.16 18.42 -11.20
CA ALA A 129 6.10 19.83 -11.56
C ALA A 129 6.51 20.66 -10.34
N ILE A 130 7.15 21.80 -10.57
CA ILE A 130 7.51 22.75 -9.50
C ILE A 130 6.29 23.09 -8.65
N SER A 131 5.10 23.16 -9.27
CA SER A 131 3.85 23.44 -8.58
C SER A 131 3.46 22.41 -7.53
N ASP A 132 3.85 21.15 -7.71
CA ASP A 132 3.56 20.06 -6.76
C ASP A 132 4.40 20.18 -5.49
N LEU A 133 5.49 20.97 -5.53
CA LEU A 133 6.43 21.14 -4.43
C LEU A 133 6.20 22.44 -3.65
N PHE A 134 5.29 23.33 -4.09
CA PHE A 134 4.91 24.53 -3.35
C PHE A 134 4.45 24.28 -1.91
N PRO A 135 3.75 23.18 -1.57
CA PRO A 135 3.41 22.87 -0.17
C PRO A 135 4.62 22.75 0.76
N LEU A 136 5.84 22.59 0.22
CA LEU A 136 7.08 22.48 0.98
C LEU A 136 7.79 23.83 1.18
N GLU A 137 7.25 24.94 0.66
CA GLU A 137 7.85 26.26 0.83
C GLU A 137 8.04 26.61 2.32
N GLY A 138 9.24 27.06 2.69
CA GLY A 138 9.60 27.38 4.08
C GLY A 138 9.87 26.16 4.97
N ARG A 139 9.86 24.94 4.43
CA ARG A 139 10.20 23.71 5.16
C ARG A 139 11.66 23.32 4.95
N SER A 140 12.22 22.57 5.91
CA SER A 140 13.46 21.83 5.71
C SER A 140 13.13 20.47 5.08
N VAL A 141 13.70 20.20 3.91
CA VAL A 141 13.43 18.99 3.12
C VAL A 141 14.71 18.18 2.93
N VAL A 142 14.64 16.87 3.12
CA VAL A 142 15.66 15.91 2.74
C VAL A 142 15.07 15.01 1.67
N VAL A 143 15.71 14.94 0.51
CA VAL A 143 15.25 14.07 -0.58
C VAL A 143 16.07 12.80 -0.60
N PHE A 144 15.40 11.67 -0.68
CA PHE A 144 16.01 10.35 -0.87
C PHE A 144 15.68 9.88 -2.29
N PRO A 145 16.50 10.25 -3.28
CA PRO A 145 16.26 9.90 -4.67
C PRO A 145 16.46 8.39 -4.90
N ASP A 146 15.77 7.87 -5.90
CA ASP A 146 16.09 6.56 -6.47
C ASP A 146 17.46 6.62 -7.17
N LYS A 147 18.08 5.46 -7.39
CA LYS A 147 19.39 5.33 -8.01
C LYS A 147 19.41 5.98 -9.40
N GLY A 148 20.34 6.89 -9.64
CA GLY A 148 20.48 7.63 -10.88
C GLY A 148 19.69 8.94 -10.94
N GLU A 149 18.83 9.22 -9.95
CA GLU A 149 17.95 10.41 -9.95
C GLU A 149 18.53 11.58 -9.11
N TYR A 150 19.72 11.43 -8.54
CA TYR A 150 20.34 12.44 -7.68
C TYR A 150 20.42 13.83 -8.33
N ASP A 151 21.02 13.92 -9.51
CA ASP A 151 21.22 15.21 -10.19
C ASP A 151 19.90 15.84 -10.61
N ARG A 152 18.94 15.01 -11.06
CA ARG A 152 17.60 15.45 -11.43
C ARG A 152 16.88 16.11 -10.26
N TRP A 153 16.93 15.51 -9.08
CA TRP A 153 16.31 16.07 -7.88
C TRP A 153 17.00 17.35 -7.41
N LYS A 154 18.32 17.40 -7.51
CA LYS A 154 19.11 18.59 -7.17
C LYS A 154 18.75 19.77 -8.06
N ASP A 155 18.58 19.53 -9.36
CA ASP A 155 18.16 20.55 -10.32
C ASP A 155 16.70 20.98 -10.08
N ALA A 156 15.78 20.04 -9.87
CA ALA A 156 14.37 20.34 -9.63
C ALA A 156 14.17 21.23 -8.39
N LEU A 157 14.80 20.88 -7.27
CA LEU A 157 14.66 21.64 -6.01
C LEU A 157 15.37 22.99 -6.05
N GLY A 158 16.46 23.09 -6.82
CA GLY A 158 17.18 24.35 -7.02
C GLY A 158 16.32 25.45 -7.68
N THR A 159 15.22 25.09 -8.33
CA THR A 159 14.29 26.06 -8.93
C THR A 159 13.27 26.63 -7.95
N ILE A 160 13.13 26.06 -6.74
CA ILE A 160 12.14 26.49 -5.75
C ILE A 160 12.73 27.59 -4.87
N PRO A 161 12.16 28.81 -4.88
CA PRO A 161 12.66 29.91 -4.07
C PRO A 161 12.49 29.60 -2.57
N ASN A 162 13.47 29.99 -1.76
CA ASN A 162 13.43 29.90 -0.29
C ASN A 162 13.28 28.47 0.30
N LEU A 163 13.52 27.42 -0.49
CA LEU A 163 13.49 26.05 0.01
C LEU A 163 14.84 25.66 0.63
N GLN A 164 14.83 25.20 1.88
CA GLN A 164 16.00 24.58 2.48
C GLN A 164 15.96 23.08 2.18
N PHE A 165 16.85 22.62 1.30
CA PHE A 165 16.87 21.21 0.91
C PHE A 165 18.26 20.56 1.01
N HIS A 166 18.26 19.24 1.21
CA HIS A 166 19.41 18.38 1.07
C HIS A 166 19.03 17.16 0.23
N VAL A 167 19.80 16.86 -0.83
CA VAL A 167 19.63 15.63 -1.61
C VAL A 167 20.62 14.60 -1.08
N SER A 168 20.08 13.47 -0.61
CA SER A 168 20.87 12.37 -0.07
C SER A 168 21.54 11.58 -1.19
N ASP A 169 22.84 11.34 -1.06
CA ASP A 169 23.66 10.53 -1.98
C ASP A 169 23.75 9.06 -1.55
N VAL A 170 22.96 8.64 -0.54
CA VAL A 170 23.10 7.32 0.09
C VAL A 170 22.87 6.16 -0.89
N ILE A 171 21.95 6.34 -1.85
CA ILE A 171 21.60 5.33 -2.87
C ILE A 171 22.60 5.33 -4.03
N GLU A 172 23.28 6.44 -4.29
CA GLU A 172 24.34 6.52 -5.33
C GLU A 172 25.62 5.79 -4.90
N LYS A 173 25.83 5.62 -3.60
CA LYS A 173 26.98 4.89 -3.08
C LYS A 173 26.87 3.40 -3.47
N PRO A 174 28.00 2.74 -3.79
CA PRO A 174 27.98 1.33 -4.15
C PRO A 174 27.57 0.48 -2.93
N GLN A 175 26.27 0.17 -2.84
CA GLN A 175 25.65 -0.61 -1.77
C GLN A 175 24.82 -1.77 -2.34
N GLY A 176 25.44 -2.53 -3.25
CA GLY A 176 24.77 -3.63 -3.96
C GLY A 176 23.75 -3.16 -5.01
N ASP A 177 22.78 -4.01 -5.30
CA ASP A 177 21.76 -3.77 -6.34
C ASP A 177 20.49 -3.08 -5.79
N CYS A 178 20.66 -2.19 -4.81
CA CYS A 178 19.56 -1.41 -4.26
C CYS A 178 19.27 -0.21 -5.16
N HIS A 179 17.99 0.01 -5.48
CA HIS A 179 17.51 1.09 -6.34
C HIS A 179 16.86 2.24 -5.56
N ASN A 180 16.45 2.00 -4.31
CA ASN A 180 15.85 3.02 -3.44
C ASN A 180 16.16 2.75 -1.95
N ILE A 181 15.81 3.70 -1.09
CA ILE A 181 16.06 3.64 0.36
C ILE A 181 15.32 2.49 1.03
N THR A 182 14.12 2.15 0.57
CA THR A 182 13.33 1.04 1.11
C THR A 182 14.03 -0.29 0.87
N GLN A 183 14.52 -0.56 -0.35
CA GLN A 183 15.27 -1.78 -0.65
C GLN A 183 16.53 -1.88 0.23
N MET A 184 17.26 -0.77 0.39
CA MET A 184 18.44 -0.74 1.25
C MET A 184 18.12 -1.08 2.72
N VAL A 185 17.00 -0.60 3.24
CA VAL A 185 16.58 -0.86 4.62
C VAL A 185 16.01 -2.27 4.79
N LEU A 186 15.13 -2.71 3.87
CA LEU A 186 14.47 -4.01 3.92
C LEU A 186 15.44 -5.17 3.69
N TYR A 187 16.49 -5.00 2.88
CA TYR A 187 17.52 -6.02 2.69
C TYR A 187 18.26 -6.38 3.98
N GLN A 188 18.26 -5.47 4.96
CA GLN A 188 18.86 -5.70 6.27
C GLN A 188 17.86 -6.28 7.29
N GLN A 189 16.58 -6.40 6.93
CA GLN A 189 15.54 -6.89 7.84
C GLN A 189 15.37 -8.41 7.70
N PRO A 190 15.21 -9.13 8.82
CA PRO A 190 14.91 -10.55 8.76
C PRO A 190 13.48 -10.77 8.24
N LEU A 191 13.37 -11.72 7.30
CA LEU A 191 12.08 -12.24 6.86
C LEU A 191 11.44 -13.09 7.96
N ARG A 192 10.11 -13.07 7.99
CA ARG A 192 9.31 -13.94 8.83
C ARG A 192 9.43 -15.37 8.29
N PRO A 193 9.69 -16.36 9.16
CA PRO A 193 9.79 -17.74 8.71
C PRO A 193 8.46 -18.22 8.13
N SER A 194 8.52 -19.11 7.15
CA SER A 194 7.33 -19.82 6.66
C SER A 194 6.71 -20.68 7.75
N ASP A 195 5.49 -21.17 7.53
CA ASP A 195 4.84 -22.08 8.48
C ASP A 195 5.66 -23.36 8.70
N GLU A 196 6.30 -23.87 7.65
CA GLU A 196 7.23 -25.01 7.68
C GLU A 196 8.48 -24.71 8.51
N GLU A 197 9.12 -23.58 8.26
CA GLU A 197 10.30 -23.15 9.00
C GLU A 197 9.98 -22.91 10.48
N ALA A 198 8.85 -22.25 10.76
CA ALA A 198 8.39 -22.00 12.11
C ALA A 198 8.03 -23.30 12.83
N ALA A 199 7.45 -24.28 12.14
CA ALA A 199 7.21 -25.62 12.70
C ALA A 199 8.51 -26.33 13.04
N LEU A 200 9.50 -26.27 12.14
CA LEU A 200 10.82 -26.83 12.41
C LEU A 200 11.47 -26.19 13.62
N MET A 201 11.44 -24.85 13.72
CA MET A 201 11.97 -24.12 14.88
C MET A 201 11.31 -24.59 16.18
N ARG A 202 9.97 -24.75 16.22
CA ARG A 202 9.25 -25.28 17.41
C ARG A 202 9.68 -26.71 17.75
N MET A 203 9.90 -27.54 16.73
CA MET A 203 10.36 -28.92 16.92
C MET A 203 11.78 -28.98 17.46
N GLU A 204 12.69 -28.14 16.96
CA GLU A 204 14.07 -28.01 17.43
C GLU A 204 14.15 -27.48 18.86
N GLU A 205 13.29 -26.52 19.23
CA GLU A 205 13.15 -26.05 20.62
C GLU A 205 12.74 -27.18 21.56
N THR A 206 11.87 -28.08 21.09
CA THR A 206 11.41 -29.23 21.87
C THR A 206 12.47 -30.33 21.97
N SER A 207 13.24 -30.55 20.90
CA SER A 207 14.31 -31.56 20.84
C SER A 207 15.49 -31.04 20.01
N PRO A 208 16.55 -30.50 20.66
CA PRO A 208 17.70 -29.93 19.97
C PRO A 208 18.46 -30.92 19.07
N ASN A 209 18.27 -32.22 19.26
CA ASN A 209 18.84 -33.25 18.40
C ASN A 209 18.25 -33.25 16.99
N LEU A 210 17.04 -32.70 16.79
CA LEU A 210 16.44 -32.54 15.46
C LEU A 210 17.27 -31.60 14.59
N ALA A 211 17.76 -30.50 15.14
CA ALA A 211 18.64 -29.56 14.43
C ALA A 211 19.93 -30.24 13.95
N LEU A 212 20.49 -31.17 14.75
CA LEU A 212 21.67 -31.95 14.38
C LEU A 212 21.36 -32.92 13.25
N LEU A 213 20.20 -33.59 13.27
CA LEU A 213 19.79 -34.52 12.23
C LEU A 213 19.50 -33.81 10.90
N VAL A 214 18.78 -32.68 10.95
CA VAL A 214 18.51 -31.84 9.79
C VAL A 214 19.81 -31.44 9.10
N ARG A 215 20.78 -30.96 9.88
CA ARG A 215 22.10 -30.57 9.36
C ARG A 215 22.95 -31.74 8.88
N ALA A 216 22.93 -32.86 9.58
CA ALA A 216 23.76 -34.01 9.25
C ALA A 216 23.26 -34.77 8.00
N LEU A 217 21.95 -34.73 7.76
CA LEU A 217 21.28 -35.47 6.69
C LEU A 217 20.76 -34.57 5.57
N ASP A 218 20.96 -33.25 5.67
CA ASP A 218 20.50 -32.25 4.70
C ASP A 218 18.98 -32.35 4.45
N LEU A 219 18.21 -32.36 5.55
CA LEU A 219 16.76 -32.52 5.50
C LEU A 219 16.06 -31.17 5.31
N GLU A 220 15.01 -31.16 4.49
CA GLU A 220 14.14 -30.00 4.29
C GLU A 220 12.70 -30.34 4.67
N VAL A 221 11.98 -29.39 5.27
CA VAL A 221 10.55 -29.55 5.56
C VAL A 221 9.77 -29.23 4.30
N VAL A 222 9.06 -30.23 3.78
CA VAL A 222 8.31 -30.11 2.51
C VAL A 222 6.88 -29.62 2.74
N SER A 223 6.28 -29.95 3.88
CA SER A 223 4.94 -29.47 4.26
C SER A 223 4.67 -29.73 5.74
N VAL A 224 3.72 -28.97 6.29
CA VAL A 224 3.18 -29.16 7.63
C VAL A 224 1.68 -29.44 7.53
N SER A 225 1.24 -30.51 8.18
CA SER A 225 -0.18 -30.84 8.33
C SER A 225 -0.55 -30.83 9.80
N VAL A 226 -1.68 -30.21 10.14
CA VAL A 226 -2.26 -30.31 11.48
C VAL A 226 -2.79 -31.72 11.65
N ALA A 227 -2.29 -32.46 12.65
CA ALA A 227 -2.91 -33.71 13.04
C ALA A 227 -4.32 -33.40 13.56
N GLU A 228 -5.34 -34.06 13.02
CA GLU A 228 -6.71 -33.94 13.55
C GLU A 228 -6.73 -34.47 14.98
N ASP A 229 -6.68 -33.57 15.96
CA ASP A 229 -6.78 -33.94 17.37
C ASP A 229 -8.18 -34.46 17.65
N THR A 230 -8.27 -35.79 17.77
CA THR A 230 -9.41 -36.43 18.41
C THR A 230 -9.22 -36.24 19.91
N THR A 231 -9.90 -35.22 20.48
CA THR A 231 -10.67 -35.23 21.74
C THR A 231 -10.53 -34.01 22.66
N THR A 232 -11.72 -33.58 23.10
CA THR A 232 -12.11 -33.08 24.44
C THR A 232 -11.90 -31.62 24.83
N ASN A 233 -13.04 -30.91 24.79
CA ASN A 233 -13.48 -29.79 25.63
C ASN A 233 -12.70 -29.60 26.94
N PHE A 234 -12.03 -28.45 27.09
CA PHE A 234 -12.07 -27.67 28.33
C PHE A 234 -12.19 -26.19 27.99
N GLY A 235 -13.37 -25.63 28.28
CA GLY A 235 -13.68 -24.23 28.05
C GLY A 235 -12.90 -23.31 28.99
N GLN A 236 -12.44 -22.18 28.45
CA GLN A 236 -12.08 -21.01 29.24
C GLN A 236 -12.78 -19.77 28.67
N LYS A 237 -13.54 -19.12 29.55
CA LYS A 237 -14.23 -17.85 29.32
C LYS A 237 -13.22 -16.71 29.31
N SER A 238 -13.21 -15.90 28.27
CA SER A 238 -12.59 -14.56 28.29
C SER A 238 -13.68 -13.49 28.39
N LYS A 239 -13.45 -12.54 29.31
CA LYS A 239 -14.32 -11.40 29.64
C LYS A 239 -14.21 -10.31 28.58
N ALA A 240 -15.35 -9.71 28.25
CA ALA A 240 -15.44 -8.46 27.51
C ALA A 240 -14.77 -7.30 28.26
N PHE A 241 -14.05 -6.45 27.53
CA PHE A 241 -13.56 -5.16 28.01
C PHE A 241 -14.07 -4.07 27.07
N SER A 242 -14.69 -3.05 27.66
CA SER A 242 -15.31 -1.90 27.01
C SER A 242 -14.55 -0.62 27.36
N SER A 243 -14.34 0.27 26.39
CA SER A 243 -14.25 1.74 26.54
C SER A 243 -13.82 2.30 25.18
N SER A 244 -14.58 3.09 24.41
CA SER A 244 -15.20 4.42 24.60
C SER A 244 -14.48 5.49 23.76
N THR A 245 -15.23 6.02 22.79
CA THR A 245 -15.40 7.44 22.40
C THR A 245 -14.17 8.32 22.12
N ILE A 246 -13.99 8.68 20.84
CA ILE A 246 -13.36 9.95 20.42
C ILE A 246 -14.17 10.59 19.28
N GLN A 247 -14.74 11.76 19.62
CA GLN A 247 -14.96 13.01 18.88
C GLN A 247 -15.84 13.09 17.61
N SER A 248 -16.87 13.94 17.76
CA SER A 248 -18.02 14.22 16.90
C SER A 248 -17.77 15.16 15.71
N LYS A 249 -16.52 15.42 15.32
CA LYS A 249 -16.20 16.39 14.25
C LYS A 249 -16.08 15.73 12.88
N ASP A 250 -15.65 14.47 12.84
CA ASP A 250 -15.57 13.64 11.63
C ASP A 250 -16.97 13.24 11.12
N GLU A 251 -17.93 13.15 12.04
CA GLU A 251 -19.30 12.69 11.77
C GLU A 251 -20.11 13.71 10.96
N GLU A 252 -19.82 15.00 11.12
CA GLU A 252 -20.51 16.10 10.46
C GLU A 252 -20.04 16.24 9.00
N THR A 253 -18.74 16.04 8.74
CA THR A 253 -18.14 15.97 7.39
C THR A 253 -18.71 14.80 6.58
N LEU A 254 -18.91 13.65 7.24
CA LEU A 254 -19.55 12.45 6.66
C LEU A 254 -21.02 12.65 6.29
N GLN A 255 -21.72 13.60 6.91
CA GLN A 255 -23.12 13.90 6.59
C GLN A 255 -23.28 14.83 5.40
N THR A 256 -22.39 15.82 5.24
CA THR A 256 -22.41 16.73 4.07
C THR A 256 -22.10 15.99 2.76
N ILE A 257 -21.22 14.99 2.80
CA ILE A 257 -20.85 14.17 1.62
C ILE A 257 -22.02 13.28 1.15
N LYS A 258 -22.90 12.86 2.05
CA LYS A 258 -24.05 11.99 1.72
C LYS A 258 -25.13 12.67 0.89
N SER A 259 -25.21 14.00 0.89
CA SER A 259 -26.34 14.73 0.28
C SER A 259 -26.21 15.08 -1.20
N GLU A 260 -25.05 14.88 -1.84
CA GLU A 260 -24.78 15.44 -3.19
C GLU A 260 -24.78 14.45 -4.39
N GLN A 261 -25.11 13.16 -4.24
CA GLN A 261 -24.93 12.19 -5.35
C GLN A 261 -26.22 11.63 -5.98
N GLU A 262 -26.84 12.38 -6.89
CA GLU A 262 -27.84 11.86 -7.85
C GLU A 262 -27.60 12.32 -9.32
N LYS A 263 -27.42 11.34 -10.24
CA LYS A 263 -27.77 11.25 -11.71
C LYS A 263 -26.67 11.24 -12.83
N ARG A 264 -26.57 10.05 -13.49
CA ARG A 264 -26.47 9.61 -14.95
C ARG A 264 -25.44 10.23 -15.93
N TRP A 265 -24.84 9.52 -16.93
CA TRP A 265 -25.46 8.80 -18.10
C TRP A 265 -24.50 7.87 -18.95
N HIS A 266 -25.12 6.98 -19.78
CA HIS A 266 -24.72 5.88 -20.74
C HIS A 266 -24.15 6.19 -22.18
N GLY A 267 -23.56 5.17 -22.85
CA GLY A 267 -23.35 5.04 -24.33
C GLY A 267 -23.50 3.59 -24.87
N LYS A 268 -23.95 3.38 -26.13
CA LYS A 268 -24.60 2.14 -26.68
C LYS A 268 -23.72 1.19 -27.55
N ASN A 269 -24.02 -0.12 -27.52
CA ASN A 269 -24.18 -1.01 -28.71
C ASN A 269 -25.36 -2.02 -28.43
N ARG A 270 -25.76 -3.00 -29.27
CA ARG A 270 -27.15 -3.58 -29.26
C ARG A 270 -27.44 -5.11 -29.22
N GLU A 271 -26.52 -6.06 -29.29
CA GLU A 271 -26.86 -7.50 -29.47
C GLU A 271 -26.26 -8.55 -28.50
N CYS A 272 -25.56 -8.20 -27.41
CA CYS A 272 -24.94 -9.23 -26.53
C CYS A 272 -25.87 -9.82 -25.44
N HIS A 273 -27.11 -9.36 -25.33
CA HIS A 273 -28.00 -9.63 -24.20
C HIS A 273 -28.89 -10.88 -24.34
N GLN A 274 -28.75 -11.66 -25.41
CA GLN A 274 -29.71 -12.74 -25.76
C GLN A 274 -29.14 -14.17 -25.67
N CYS A 275 -27.94 -14.37 -25.12
CA CYS A 275 -27.39 -15.72 -24.89
C CYS A 275 -27.64 -16.15 -23.44
N ASP A 276 -28.21 -17.34 -23.23
CA ASP A 276 -28.56 -17.91 -21.91
C ASP A 276 -27.37 -18.11 -20.96
N LEU A 277 -26.13 -18.01 -21.48
CA LEU A 277 -24.88 -18.11 -20.72
C LEU A 277 -24.30 -16.75 -20.34
N SER A 278 -25.01 -15.66 -20.61
CA SER A 278 -24.61 -14.28 -20.33
C SER A 278 -25.42 -13.73 -19.15
N HIS A 279 -24.78 -12.99 -18.26
CA HIS A 279 -25.44 -12.30 -17.15
C HIS A 279 -24.87 -10.90 -16.95
N GLU A 280 -25.67 -9.98 -16.39
CA GLU A 280 -25.21 -8.63 -16.09
C GLU A 280 -24.21 -8.63 -14.93
N GLY A 281 -23.04 -8.02 -15.16
CA GLY A 281 -22.01 -7.79 -14.15
C GLY A 281 -21.75 -6.30 -13.92
N ILE A 282 -20.86 -5.98 -12.97
CA ILE A 282 -20.58 -4.61 -12.49
C ILE A 282 -20.02 -3.69 -13.60
N ASN A 283 -19.27 -4.24 -14.55
CA ASN A 283 -18.59 -3.47 -15.60
C ASN A 283 -19.19 -3.60 -17.02
N ASP A 284 -19.91 -4.70 -17.35
CA ASP A 284 -20.78 -4.90 -18.53
C ASP A 284 -21.42 -6.33 -18.46
N THR A 285 -22.02 -6.82 -19.56
CA THR A 285 -22.43 -8.23 -19.70
C THR A 285 -21.22 -9.17 -19.65
N TYR A 286 -21.21 -10.10 -18.69
CA TYR A 286 -20.17 -11.11 -18.54
C TYR A 286 -20.57 -12.42 -19.24
N CYS A 287 -19.68 -12.95 -20.10
CA CYS A 287 -19.93 -14.18 -20.83
C CYS A 287 -19.27 -15.38 -20.13
N ASN A 288 -20.07 -16.30 -19.57
CA ASN A 288 -19.53 -17.49 -18.89
C ASN A 288 -18.84 -18.47 -19.85
N LYS A 289 -19.10 -18.40 -21.16
CA LYS A 289 -18.43 -19.25 -22.15
C LYS A 289 -17.00 -18.78 -22.45
N LEU A 290 -16.73 -17.48 -22.37
CA LEU A 290 -15.44 -16.88 -22.72
C LEU A 290 -14.63 -16.44 -21.49
N HIS A 291 -15.22 -16.48 -20.29
CA HIS A 291 -14.62 -16.01 -19.04
C HIS A 291 -14.04 -14.59 -19.14
N ARG A 292 -14.75 -13.69 -19.83
CA ARG A 292 -14.38 -12.28 -19.96
C ARG A 292 -15.62 -11.40 -20.14
N TYR A 293 -15.45 -10.11 -19.85
CA TYR A 293 -16.45 -9.09 -20.17
C TYR A 293 -16.51 -8.85 -21.67
N VAL A 294 -17.71 -8.69 -22.19
CA VAL A 294 -17.98 -8.47 -23.61
C VAL A 294 -18.82 -7.21 -23.77
N GLU A 295 -18.43 -6.34 -24.70
CA GLU A 295 -19.19 -5.10 -24.96
C GLU A 295 -20.61 -5.45 -25.40
N TYR A 296 -21.60 -4.81 -24.78
CA TYR A 296 -23.01 -5.00 -25.09
C TYR A 296 -23.28 -4.73 -26.58
N GLY A 297 -23.27 -5.78 -27.42
CA GLY A 297 -23.63 -5.75 -28.83
C GLY A 297 -22.54 -5.79 -29.88
N LYS A 298 -21.31 -6.13 -29.51
CA LYS A 298 -20.35 -6.65 -30.49
C LYS A 298 -20.36 -8.17 -30.41
N GLY A 299 -21.16 -8.77 -31.29
CA GLY A 299 -21.11 -10.20 -31.55
C GLY A 299 -19.79 -10.52 -32.22
N ASP A 300 -18.85 -11.07 -31.45
CA ASP A 300 -18.06 -12.18 -31.98
C ASP A 300 -17.70 -13.12 -30.83
N CYS A 301 -18.69 -13.90 -30.44
CA CYS A 301 -18.51 -15.14 -29.72
C CYS A 301 -18.25 -16.30 -30.70
N GLY A 302 -17.54 -16.05 -31.81
CA GLY A 302 -16.80 -17.07 -32.54
C GLY A 302 -17.61 -18.24 -33.11
N GLN A 303 -18.91 -18.05 -33.37
CA GLN A 303 -19.76 -18.86 -34.26
C GLN A 303 -20.94 -18.03 -34.75
#